data_AF-A0A8T3PGX6-F1
#
_entry.id   AF-A0A8T3PGX6-F1
#
_cell.length_a   1.000
_cell.length_b   1.000
_cell.length_c   1.000
_cell.angle_alpha   90.00
_cell.angle_beta   90.00
_cell.angle_gamma   90.00
#
_symmetry.space_group_name_H-M   'P 1'
#
loop_
_entity.id
_entity.type
_entity.pdbx_description
1 polymer ?
#
loop_
_entity_poly.entity_id
_entity_poly.type
_entity_poly.pdbx_seq_one_letter_code
_entity_poly.pdbx_strand_id
1 'polypeptide(L)'
;MTDPQPSGIRKPARLRRGDNVALVAPASPWENRSEMLRALGALEAWGLKVKRGQHVDDRHAYLAGRDEDRAADLNAAYADPEVRAILCFQGGYGSSRLIPLLDREVIA
;
A
#
# COMPACT_ATOMS: atom_id res chain seq x y z
N MET A 1 22.42 16.13 18.32
CA MET A 1 21.87 15.51 19.54
C MET A 1 20.71 14.65 19.07
N THR A 2 20.97 13.39 18.76
CA THR A 2 19.97 12.46 18.23
C THR A 2 19.09 12.02 19.38
N ASP A 3 17.79 12.30 19.31
CA ASP A 3 16.83 11.80 20.30
C ASP A 3 16.91 10.27 20.36
N PRO A 4 16.85 9.67 21.57
CA PRO A 4 16.84 8.23 21.71
C PRO A 4 15.61 7.65 21.01
N GLN A 5 15.84 6.75 20.05
CA GLN A 5 14.78 6.02 19.37
C GLN A 5 13.94 5.23 20.39
N PRO A 6 12.60 5.32 20.35
CA PRO A 6 11.75 4.67 21.35
C PRO A 6 11.99 3.15 21.37
N SER A 7 12.38 2.63 22.53
CA SER A 7 12.76 1.23 22.74
C SER A 7 11.56 0.29 22.90
N GLY A 8 10.58 0.36 21.99
CA GLY A 8 9.36 -0.44 22.04
C GLY A 8 8.66 -0.57 20.68
N ILE A 9 7.91 -1.67 20.49
CA ILE A 9 7.14 -1.92 19.26
C ILE A 9 6.05 -0.84 19.11
N ARG A 10 6.14 -0.02 18.07
CA ARG A 10 5.09 0.94 17.67
C ARG A 10 3.94 0.18 17.02
N LYS A 11 2.81 0.05 17.74
CA LYS A 11 1.59 -0.58 17.21
C LYS A 11 0.73 0.47 16.49
N PRO A 12 0.27 0.21 15.25
CA PRO A 12 -0.66 1.10 14.58
C PRO A 12 -2.01 1.11 15.33
N ALA A 13 -2.73 2.22 15.22
CA ALA A 13 -4.09 2.31 15.74
C ALA A 13 -5.02 1.34 14.98
N ARG A 14 -6.08 0.88 15.67
CA ARG A 14 -7.10 0.02 15.05
C ARG A 14 -7.90 0.80 14.00
N LEU A 15 -8.21 0.13 12.89
CA LEU A 15 -9.14 0.64 11.88
C LEU A 15 -10.55 0.83 12.45
N ARG A 16 -11.24 1.84 11.93
CA ARG A 16 -12.62 2.20 12.23
C ARG A 16 -13.38 2.41 10.93
N ARG A 17 -14.71 2.31 11.00
CA ARG A 17 -15.57 2.72 9.88
C ARG A 17 -15.31 4.19 9.54
N GLY A 18 -15.17 4.50 8.26
CA GLY A 18 -14.86 5.81 7.72
C GLY A 18 -13.38 6.06 7.46
N ASP A 19 -12.49 5.20 7.97
CA ASP A 19 -11.04 5.32 7.75
C ASP A 19 -10.66 5.09 6.28
N ASN A 20 -9.65 5.82 5.81
CA ASN A 20 -9.07 5.57 4.50
C ASN A 20 -8.05 4.44 4.56
N VAL A 21 -8.09 3.57 3.55
CA VAL A 21 -7.11 2.51 3.32
C VAL A 21 -6.52 2.69 1.93
N ALA A 22 -5.19 2.70 1.86
CA ALA A 22 -4.49 2.71 0.59
C ALA A 22 -4.48 1.29 0.00
N LEU A 23 -4.86 1.15 -1.27
CA LEU A 23 -4.77 -0.11 -2.02
C LEU A 23 -3.65 0.00 -3.05
N VAL A 24 -2.60 -0.79 -2.88
CA VAL A 24 -1.37 -0.76 -3.68
C VAL A 24 -1.07 -2.14 -4.25
N ALA A 25 -0.24 -2.24 -5.30
CA ALA A 25 0.12 -3.51 -5.93
C ALA A 25 1.65 -3.69 -6.00
N PRO A 26 2.32 -4.09 -4.90
CA PRO A 26 3.78 -4.16 -4.86
C PRO A 26 4.36 -5.41 -5.55
N ALA A 27 3.55 -6.31 -6.09
CA ALA A 27 3.98 -7.59 -6.66
C ALA A 27 3.37 -7.81 -8.06
N SER A 28 2.52 -8.84 -8.21
CA SER A 28 1.87 -9.20 -9.47
C SER A 28 0.61 -8.37 -9.73
N PRO A 29 0.29 -8.05 -11.01
CA PRO A 29 -0.90 -7.29 -11.36
C PRO A 29 -2.16 -8.12 -11.12
N TRP A 30 -3.28 -7.46 -10.84
CA TRP A 30 -4.59 -8.10 -10.92
C TRP A 30 -4.94 -8.35 -12.38
N GLU A 31 -5.71 -9.40 -12.68
CA GLU A 31 -5.90 -9.83 -14.07
C GLU A 31 -7.19 -9.30 -14.67
N ASN A 32 -8.28 -9.36 -13.89
CA ASN A 32 -9.61 -9.03 -14.38
C ASN A 32 -10.21 -7.87 -13.60
N ARG A 33 -10.93 -6.97 -14.28
CA ARG A 33 -11.61 -5.83 -13.65
C ARG A 33 -12.54 -6.25 -12.50
N SER A 34 -13.13 -7.45 -12.59
CA SER A 34 -13.97 -8.02 -11.53
C SER A 34 -13.21 -8.28 -10.23
N GLU A 35 -11.91 -8.57 -10.26
CA GLU A 35 -11.08 -8.70 -9.05
C GLU A 35 -10.99 -7.36 -8.33
N MET A 36 -10.67 -6.29 -9.06
CA MET A 36 -10.62 -4.95 -8.49
C MET A 36 -11.97 -4.54 -7.90
N LEU A 37 -13.07 -4.73 -8.64
CA LEU A 37 -14.40 -4.39 -8.13
C LEU A 37 -14.79 -5.19 -6.88
N ARG A 38 -14.42 -6.47 -6.78
CA ARG A 38 -14.65 -7.28 -5.57
C ARG A 38 -13.83 -6.76 -4.40
N ALA A 39 -12.56 -6.41 -4.60
CA ALA A 39 -11.71 -5.85 -3.56
C ALA A 39 -12.27 -4.53 -3.02
N LEU A 40 -12.66 -3.62 -3.91
CA LEU A 40 -13.28 -2.34 -3.53
C LEU A 40 -14.59 -2.56 -2.79
N GLY A 41 -15.49 -3.38 -3.33
CA GLY A 41 -16.78 -3.67 -2.69
C GLY A 41 -16.64 -4.33 -1.31
N ALA A 42 -15.64 -5.18 -1.10
CA ALA A 42 -15.37 -5.78 0.20
C ALA A 42 -14.92 -4.73 1.23
N LEU A 43 -14.00 -3.84 0.86
CA LEU A 43 -13.51 -2.78 1.74
C LEU A 43 -14.62 -1.76 2.06
N GLU A 44 -15.42 -1.40 1.07
CA GLU A 44 -16.59 -0.53 1.26
C GLU A 44 -17.64 -1.18 2.18
N ALA A 45 -17.90 -2.49 2.04
CA ALA A 45 -18.81 -3.22 2.93
C ALA A 45 -18.33 -3.24 4.39
N TRP A 46 -17.02 -3.24 4.62
CA TRP A 46 -16.43 -3.06 5.95
C TRP A 46 -16.56 -1.62 6.49
N GLY A 47 -17.04 -0.69 5.65
CA GLY A 47 -17.22 0.72 5.97
C GLY A 47 -15.95 1.54 5.80
N LEU A 48 -14.98 1.07 5.02
CA LEU A 48 -13.72 1.76 4.77
C LEU A 48 -13.81 2.57 3.47
N LYS A 49 -12.99 3.62 3.37
CA LYS A 49 -12.80 4.38 2.13
C LYS A 49 -11.52 3.92 1.46
N VAL A 50 -11.54 3.68 0.15
CA VAL A 50 -10.35 3.19 -0.57
C VAL A 50 -9.68 4.32 -1.32
N LYS A 51 -8.38 4.54 -1.03
CA LYS A 51 -7.49 5.36 -1.86
C LYS A 51 -6.66 4.41 -2.72
N ARG A 52 -6.88 4.43 -4.03
CA ARG A 52 -6.11 3.59 -4.97
C ARG A 52 -4.74 4.23 -5.20
N GLY A 53 -3.69 3.42 -5.17
CA GLY A 53 -2.37 3.82 -5.63
C GLY A 53 -2.45 4.31 -7.08
N GLN A 54 -1.62 5.28 -7.42
CA GLN A 54 -1.59 5.85 -8.76
C GLN A 54 -1.22 4.79 -9.81
N HIS A 55 -0.38 3.84 -9.43
CA HIS A 55 0.17 2.80 -10.30
C HIS A 55 -0.46 1.42 -10.08
N VAL A 56 -1.54 1.33 -9.30
CA VAL A 56 -2.17 0.05 -8.94
C VAL A 56 -2.74 -0.73 -10.14
N ASP A 57 -2.96 -0.04 -11.27
CA ASP A 57 -3.47 -0.62 -12.51
C ASP A 57 -2.37 -0.89 -13.55
N ASP A 58 -1.12 -0.49 -13.26
CA ASP A 58 -0.01 -0.60 -14.19
C ASP A 58 0.41 -2.05 -14.41
N ARG A 59 1.02 -2.29 -15.56
CA ARG A 59 1.55 -3.60 -15.93
C ARG A 59 2.93 -3.46 -16.54
N HIS A 60 3.85 -4.30 -16.09
CA HIS A 60 5.20 -4.40 -16.61
C HIS A 60 5.65 -5.86 -16.63
N ALA A 61 5.52 -6.51 -17.79
CA ALA A 61 5.64 -7.97 -17.91
C ALA A 61 4.71 -8.67 -16.90
N TYR A 62 5.27 -9.48 -15.99
CA TYR A 62 4.51 -10.22 -14.97
C TYR A 62 4.33 -9.44 -13.64
N LEU A 63 4.70 -8.15 -13.62
CA LEU A 63 4.66 -7.27 -12.44
C LEU A 63 3.61 -6.16 -12.59
N ALA A 64 3.10 -5.68 -11.46
CA ALA A 64 2.13 -4.58 -11.36
C ALA A 64 2.77 -3.19 -11.55
N GLY A 65 3.58 -3.03 -12.60
CA GLY A 65 4.34 -1.81 -12.88
C GLY A 65 5.85 -1.95 -12.62
N ARG A 66 6.59 -0.87 -12.92
CA ARG A 66 8.04 -0.82 -12.69
C ARG A 66 8.35 -0.78 -11.20
N ASP A 67 9.61 -0.98 -10.82
CA ASP A 67 10.00 -0.98 -9.40
C ASP A 67 9.76 0.40 -8.79
N GLU A 68 10.07 1.46 -9.55
CA GLU A 68 9.90 2.85 -9.14
C GLU A 68 8.42 3.20 -8.94
N ASP A 69 7.56 2.80 -9.87
CA ASP A 69 6.11 3.04 -9.82
C ASP A 69 5.47 2.34 -8.60
N ARG A 70 5.82 1.07 -8.39
CA ARG A 70 5.32 0.28 -7.24
C ARG A 70 5.85 0.79 -5.91
N ALA A 71 7.09 1.25 -5.85
CA ALA A 71 7.66 1.88 -4.65
C ALA A 71 7.04 3.26 -4.39
N ALA A 72 6.76 4.04 -5.44
CA ALA A 72 6.12 5.35 -5.32
C ALA A 72 4.73 5.23 -4.68
N ASP A 73 3.93 4.25 -5.08
CA ASP A 73 2.62 3.98 -4.46
C ASP A 73 2.74 3.66 -2.96
N LEU A 74 3.74 2.86 -2.55
CA LEU A 74 3.99 2.57 -1.14
C LEU A 74 4.42 3.83 -0.38
N ASN A 75 5.41 4.57 -0.89
CA ASN A 75 5.92 5.78 -0.25
C ASN A 75 4.81 6.84 -0.11
N ALA A 76 3.98 7.04 -1.15
CA ALA A 76 2.84 7.94 -1.11
C ALA A 76 1.80 7.51 -0.07
N ALA A 77 1.52 6.20 0.02
CA ALA A 77 0.58 5.67 0.99
C ALA A 77 1.05 5.83 2.44
N TYR A 78 2.36 5.70 2.70
CA TYR A 78 2.94 5.98 4.03
C TYR A 78 2.99 7.48 4.35
N ALA A 79 3.23 8.34 3.35
CA ALA A 79 3.31 9.78 3.53
C ALA A 79 1.94 10.46 3.73
N ASP A 80 0.84 9.83 3.30
CA ASP A 80 -0.51 10.38 3.40
C ASP A 80 -1.07 10.25 4.84
N PRO A 81 -1.23 11.37 5.58
CA PRO A 81 -1.70 11.34 6.97
C PRO A 81 -3.17 10.91 7.11
N GLU A 82 -3.94 10.90 6.02
CA GLU A 82 -5.32 10.43 6.03
C GLU A 82 -5.43 8.91 5.87
N VAL A 83 -4.35 8.23 5.45
CA VAL A 83 -4.30 6.77 5.30
C VAL A 83 -4.08 6.12 6.66
N ARG A 84 -4.96 5.16 6.99
CA ARG A 84 -4.95 4.45 8.28
C ARG A 84 -4.45 3.03 8.18
N ALA A 85 -4.46 2.45 6.98
CA ALA A 85 -3.82 1.19 6.66
C ALA A 85 -3.43 1.13 5.18
N ILE A 86 -2.44 0.31 4.88
CA ILE A 86 -2.01 0.01 3.51
C ILE A 86 -2.32 -1.47 3.26
N LEU A 87 -3.05 -1.76 2.20
CA LEU A 87 -3.37 -3.11 1.74
C LEU A 87 -2.72 -3.37 0.40
N CYS A 88 -1.96 -4.47 0.34
CA CYS A 88 -1.43 -5.00 -0.91
C CYS A 88 -2.53 -5.79 -1.61
N PHE A 89 -2.84 -5.45 -2.87
CA PHE A 89 -3.90 -6.09 -3.64
C PHE A 89 -3.74 -7.61 -3.67
N GLN A 90 -2.54 -8.08 -3.98
CA GLN A 90 -2.15 -9.48 -3.93
C GLN A 90 -0.63 -9.64 -3.78
N GLY A 91 -0.21 -10.89 -3.57
CA GLY A 91 1.20 -11.28 -3.56
C GLY A 91 1.76 -11.56 -4.96
N GLY A 92 2.74 -12.47 -5.01
CA GLY A 92 3.47 -12.82 -6.23
C GLY A 92 4.97 -12.59 -6.04
N TYR A 93 5.66 -12.27 -7.14
CA TYR A 93 7.07 -11.89 -7.12
C TYR A 93 7.24 -10.38 -7.25
N GLY A 94 8.35 -9.85 -6.75
CA GLY A 94 8.80 -8.48 -7.05
C GLY A 94 8.72 -7.48 -5.91
N SER A 95 8.05 -7.78 -4.79
CA SER A 95 7.97 -6.85 -3.65
C SER A 95 9.31 -6.61 -2.98
N SER A 96 10.16 -7.63 -2.87
CA SER A 96 11.49 -7.50 -2.24
C SER A 96 12.42 -6.56 -3.01
N ARG A 97 12.21 -6.41 -4.31
CA ARG A 97 12.96 -5.47 -5.16
C ARG A 97 12.71 -4.01 -4.78
N LEU A 98 11.61 -3.73 -4.09
CA LEU A 98 11.22 -2.37 -3.70
C LEU A 98 11.99 -1.88 -2.47
N ILE A 99 12.56 -2.78 -1.66
CA ILE A 99 13.21 -2.43 -0.37
C ILE A 99 14.24 -1.30 -0.51
N PRO A 100 15.12 -1.25 -1.54
CA PRO A 100 16.08 -0.15 -1.72
C PRO A 100 15.44 1.19 -2.12
N LEU A 101 14.19 1.20 -2.58
CA LEU A 101 13.47 2.36 -3.08
C LEU A 101 12.47 2.95 -2.06
N LEU A 102 12.30 2.28 -0.91
CA LEU A 102 11.39 2.72 0.14
C LEU A 102 12.03 3.83 0.98
N ASP A 103 11.25 4.88 1.25
CA ASP A 103 11.67 5.98 2.11
C ASP A 103 11.55 5.56 3.58
N ARG A 104 12.69 5.30 4.21
CA ARG A 104 12.77 4.83 5.59
C ARG A 104 12.35 5.89 6.61
N GLU A 105 12.57 7.15 6.32
CA GLU A 105 12.23 8.24 7.23
C GLU A 105 10.72 8.44 7.29
N VAL A 106 10.04 8.22 6.15
CA VAL A 106 8.58 8.26 6.06
C VAL A 106 7.92 7.03 6.71
N ILE A 107 8.58 5.85 6.65
CA ILE A 107 8.01 4.58 7.15
C ILE A 107 8.21 4.37 8.66
N ALA A 108 9.22 4.98 9.29
CA ALA A 108 9.60 4.76 10.69
C ALA A 108 8.56 5.25 11.74
#